data_AF-A0A7S2IZL7-F1
#
_entry.id   AF-A0A7S2IZL7-F1
#
_cell.length_a   1.000
_cell.length_b   1.000
_cell.length_c   1.000
_cell.angle_alpha   90.00
_cell.angle_beta   90.00
_cell.angle_gamma   90.00
#
_symmetry.space_group_name_H-M   'P 1'
#
loop_
_entity.id
_entity.type
_entity.pdbx_description
1 polymer ?
#
loop_
_entity_poly.entity_id
_entity_poly.type
_entity_poly.pdbx_seq_one_letter_code
_entity_poly.pdbx_strand_id
1 'polypeptide(L)'
;EEEGEEPQQEAEEPESGALVVQDDLVSPNNPLTVKLSRQTMDGQQADYIRSAYYGTLMVGSPPQPFTVVFDTGSGHLVLPSTYCSTPTCKAHKRYSRRASKTGVDVNYDGEVVAQGEARDQIAVSFGTGEVTGVIVEDVICVQGEGSGNSSGAVAQTNLQDSD
;
A
#
# COMPACT_ATOMS: atom_id res chain seq x y z
N GLU A 1 -6.56 -58.17 -24.93
CA GLU A 1 -7.63 -57.19 -25.21
C GLU A 1 -8.01 -56.64 -23.84
N GLU A 2 -7.12 -55.80 -23.30
CA GLU A 2 -7.25 -54.33 -23.18
C GLU A 2 -8.16 -53.94 -22.01
N GLU A 3 -7.55 -53.73 -20.84
CA GLU A 3 -8.04 -52.75 -19.87
C GLU A 3 -7.18 -51.49 -20.06
N GLY A 4 -7.81 -50.41 -20.52
CA GLY A 4 -7.18 -49.13 -20.77
C GLY A 4 -6.99 -48.35 -19.47
N GLU A 5 -5.76 -47.90 -19.22
CA GLU A 5 -5.40 -47.02 -18.12
C GLU A 5 -5.57 -45.56 -18.57
N GLU A 6 -6.47 -44.81 -17.92
CA GLU A 6 -6.64 -43.38 -18.14
C GLU A 6 -5.40 -42.60 -17.66
N PRO A 7 -4.80 -41.73 -18.48
CA PRO A 7 -3.70 -40.89 -18.02
C PRO A 7 -4.24 -39.75 -17.16
N GLN A 8 -3.71 -39.65 -15.94
CA GLN A 8 -3.91 -38.50 -15.06
C GLN A 8 -3.29 -37.28 -15.75
N GLN A 9 -4.13 -36.32 -16.14
CA GLN A 9 -3.70 -35.03 -16.66
C GLN A 9 -3.05 -34.25 -15.51
N GLU A 10 -1.74 -34.02 -15.61
CA GLU A 10 -1.04 -32.98 -14.86
C GLU A 10 -1.70 -31.64 -15.18
N ALA A 11 -2.27 -30.99 -14.16
CA ALA A 11 -2.74 -29.63 -14.28
C ALA A 11 -1.51 -28.73 -14.42
N GLU A 12 -1.30 -28.18 -15.62
CA GLU A 12 -0.33 -27.10 -15.82
C GLU A 12 -0.77 -25.90 -14.97
N GLU A 13 0.07 -25.52 -14.01
CA GLU A 13 -0.10 -24.27 -13.28
C GLU A 13 -0.02 -23.11 -14.28
N PRO A 14 -0.98 -22.16 -14.27
CA PRO A 14 -0.87 -21.00 -15.15
C PRO A 14 0.35 -20.20 -14.72
N GLU A 15 1.33 -20.10 -15.62
CA GLU A 15 2.49 -19.25 -15.47
C GLU A 15 2.03 -17.88 -14.96
N SER A 16 2.45 -17.54 -13.75
CA SER A 16 2.16 -16.24 -13.17
C SER A 16 2.86 -15.23 -14.06
N GLY A 17 2.06 -14.54 -14.90
CA GLY A 17 2.53 -13.38 -15.63
C GLY A 17 3.02 -12.37 -14.60
N ALA A 18 4.32 -12.36 -14.37
CA ALA A 18 4.98 -11.43 -13.48
C ALA A 18 4.54 -10.03 -13.92
N LEU A 19 3.87 -9.31 -13.03
CA LEU A 19 3.56 -7.91 -13.26
C LEU A 19 4.91 -7.20 -13.35
N VAL A 20 5.33 -6.85 -14.56
CA VAL A 20 6.55 -6.08 -14.80
C VAL A 20 6.34 -4.70 -14.17
N VAL A 21 7.03 -4.45 -13.05
CA VAL A 21 7.12 -3.12 -12.45
C VAL A 21 7.86 -2.25 -13.47
N GLN A 22 7.15 -1.33 -14.13
CA GLN A 22 7.77 -0.39 -15.05
C GLN A 22 8.29 0.80 -14.24
N ASP A 23 9.58 0.78 -13.91
CA ASP A 23 10.32 1.90 -13.31
C ASP A 23 10.35 3.16 -14.22
N ASP A 24 10.04 3.00 -15.52
CA ASP A 24 10.22 4.04 -16.55
C ASP A 24 9.06 5.07 -16.68
N LEU A 25 8.11 5.11 -15.75
CA LEU A 25 6.88 5.89 -15.94
C LEU A 25 6.98 7.37 -15.53
N VAL A 26 8.05 7.76 -14.83
CA VAL A 26 8.29 9.17 -14.46
C VAL A 26 9.43 9.73 -15.31
N SER A 27 9.10 10.20 -16.51
CA SER A 27 10.07 10.89 -17.36
C SER A 27 10.20 12.35 -16.90
N PRO A 28 11.41 12.94 -16.83
CA PRO A 28 11.59 14.34 -16.42
C PRO A 28 10.84 15.34 -17.30
N ASN A 29 10.46 14.93 -18.52
CA ASN A 29 9.70 15.74 -19.47
C ASN A 29 8.18 15.48 -19.43
N ASN A 30 7.71 14.52 -18.63
CA ASN A 30 6.30 14.16 -18.50
C ASN A 30 5.98 13.83 -17.04
N PRO A 31 5.76 14.85 -16.19
CA PRO A 31 5.48 14.62 -14.78
C PRO A 31 4.12 13.92 -14.60
N LEU A 32 4.09 12.93 -13.70
CA LEU A 32 2.85 12.32 -13.27
C LEU A 32 2.00 13.34 -12.51
N THR A 33 0.82 13.66 -13.04
CA THR A 33 -0.09 14.65 -12.44
C THR A 33 -1.19 13.94 -11.67
N VAL A 34 -1.21 14.12 -10.34
CA VAL A 34 -2.24 13.57 -9.45
C VAL A 34 -3.22 14.67 -9.06
N LYS A 35 -4.52 14.41 -9.26
CA LYS A 35 -5.56 15.33 -8.80
C LYS A 35 -5.78 15.19 -7.30
N LEU A 36 -5.53 16.28 -6.57
CA LEU A 36 -5.69 16.32 -5.12
C LEU A 36 -6.86 17.22 -4.71
N SER A 37 -7.53 16.84 -3.62
CA SER A 37 -8.58 17.62 -2.96
C SER A 37 -8.03 18.24 -1.68
N ARG A 38 -8.19 19.56 -1.51
CA ARG A 38 -7.81 20.24 -0.27
C ARG A 38 -8.95 20.15 0.74
N GLN A 39 -8.67 19.68 1.94
CA GLN A 39 -9.58 19.73 3.08
C GLN A 39 -9.01 20.69 4.14
N THR A 40 -9.82 21.64 4.58
CA THR A 40 -9.51 22.52 5.71
C THR A 40 -10.07 21.92 6.99
N MET A 41 -9.28 21.91 8.05
CA MET A 41 -9.70 21.54 9.39
C MET A 41 -9.91 22.82 10.19
N ASP A 42 -11.10 23.00 10.73
CA ASP A 42 -11.42 24.14 11.59
C ASP A 42 -10.65 23.98 12.91
N GLY A 43 -9.64 24.84 13.10
CA GLY A 43 -8.93 24.93 14.37
C GLY A 43 -9.83 25.59 15.42
N GLN A 44 -9.99 24.95 16.59
CA GLN A 44 -10.69 25.55 17.73
C GLN A 44 -9.94 26.75 18.35
N GLN A 45 -8.72 27.07 17.88
CA GLN A 45 -7.93 28.21 18.35
C GLN A 45 -7.54 29.07 17.15
N ALA A 46 -8.06 30.29 17.11
CA ALA A 46 -7.86 31.27 16.06
C ALA A 46 -6.36 31.54 15.82
N ASP A 47 -5.94 31.39 14.56
CA ASP A 47 -4.79 32.02 13.88
C ASP A 47 -4.07 31.09 12.88
N TYR A 48 -4.42 29.80 12.81
CA TYR A 48 -3.87 28.89 11.80
C TYR A 48 -4.94 27.97 11.20
N ILE A 49 -5.21 28.11 9.90
CA ILE A 49 -6.01 27.15 9.13
C ILE A 49 -5.13 25.96 8.82
N ARG A 50 -5.43 24.80 9.42
CA ARG A 50 -4.79 23.54 9.02
C ARG A 50 -5.48 23.04 7.77
N SER A 51 -4.72 22.69 6.74
CA SER A 51 -5.27 22.02 5.57
C SER A 51 -4.41 20.84 5.16
N ALA A 52 -5.04 19.78 4.69
CA ALA A 52 -4.37 18.62 4.13
C ALA A 52 -4.88 18.38 2.69
N TYR A 53 -3.99 17.85 1.84
CA TYR A 53 -4.29 17.50 0.46
C TYR A 53 -4.45 15.98 0.35
N TYR A 54 -5.60 15.55 -0.16
CA TYR A 54 -5.96 14.15 -0.26
C TYR A 54 -6.05 13.71 -1.71
N GLY A 55 -5.58 12.50 -2.00
CA GLY A 55 -5.76 11.84 -3.28
C GLY A 55 -6.15 10.39 -3.08
N THR A 56 -6.64 9.77 -4.14
CA THR A 56 -6.94 8.33 -4.15
C THR A 56 -5.88 7.61 -4.95
N LEU A 57 -5.30 6.56 -4.36
CA LEU A 57 -4.41 5.62 -5.01
C LEU A 57 -5.01 4.22 -4.93
N MET A 58 -4.58 3.31 -5.82
CA MET A 58 -4.95 1.91 -5.78
C MET A 58 -3.81 1.09 -5.21
N VAL A 59 -4.10 0.10 -4.38
CA VAL A 59 -3.09 -0.76 -3.77
C VAL A 59 -3.45 -2.23 -3.95
N GLY A 60 -2.46 -3.03 -4.31
CA GLY A 60 -2.52 -4.48 -4.39
C GLY A 60 -3.10 -5.04 -5.68
N SER A 61 -3.18 -6.36 -5.73
CA SER A 61 -3.80 -7.12 -6.82
C SER A 61 -4.84 -8.11 -6.27
N PRO A 62 -6.15 -7.94 -6.54
CA PRO A 62 -6.74 -6.90 -7.38
C PRO A 62 -6.62 -5.49 -6.76
N PRO A 63 -6.57 -4.42 -7.58
CA PRO A 63 -6.40 -3.05 -7.09
C PRO A 63 -7.51 -2.60 -6.13
N GLN A 64 -7.13 -2.07 -4.96
CA GLN A 64 -8.05 -1.57 -3.94
C GLN A 64 -7.86 -0.06 -3.72
N PRO A 65 -8.91 0.77 -3.76
CA PRO A 65 -8.76 2.23 -3.61
C PRO A 65 -8.48 2.62 -2.15
N PHE A 66 -7.54 3.54 -1.92
CA PHE A 66 -7.28 4.18 -0.63
C PHE A 66 -7.19 5.68 -0.80
N THR A 67 -7.88 6.43 0.06
CA THR A 67 -7.73 7.89 0.16
C THR A 67 -6.66 8.20 1.19
N VAL A 68 -5.63 8.93 0.76
CA VAL A 68 -4.43 9.20 1.56
C VAL A 68 -4.10 10.69 1.55
N VAL A 69 -3.39 11.14 2.58
CA VAL A 69 -2.79 12.48 2.63
C VAL A 69 -1.47 12.45 1.88
N PHE A 70 -1.28 13.41 0.96
CA PHE A 70 0.00 13.62 0.29
C PHE A 70 0.85 14.54 1.16
N ASP A 71 1.88 13.98 1.79
CA ASP A 71 2.81 14.67 2.68
C ASP A 71 4.21 14.71 2.06
N THR A 72 4.72 15.91 1.78
CA THR A 72 6.07 16.10 1.23
C THR A 72 7.16 16.01 2.31
N GLY A 73 6.78 15.97 3.59
CA GLY A 73 7.70 15.87 4.72
C GLY A 73 8.08 14.44 5.11
N SER A 74 7.47 13.42 4.49
CA SER A 74 7.70 12.01 4.79
C SER A 74 7.85 11.17 3.52
N GLY A 75 8.51 10.02 3.63
CA GLY A 75 8.83 9.13 2.49
C GLY A 75 8.06 7.82 2.45
N HIS A 76 7.13 7.58 3.39
CA HIS A 76 6.44 6.30 3.55
C HIS A 76 4.95 6.42 3.28
N LEU A 77 4.37 5.42 2.57
CA LEU A 77 2.93 5.28 2.43
C LEU A 77 2.34 4.50 3.62
N VAL A 78 1.78 5.23 4.59
CA VAL A 78 1.20 4.62 5.79
C VAL A 78 -0.30 4.34 5.61
N LEU A 79 -0.70 3.08 5.74
CA LEU A 79 -2.10 2.63 5.63
C LEU A 79 -2.55 1.85 6.88
N PRO A 80 -3.72 2.15 7.46
CA PRO A 80 -4.26 1.40 8.59
C PRO A 80 -4.33 -0.11 8.29
N SER A 81 -3.77 -0.95 9.15
CA SER A 81 -3.87 -2.42 8.98
C SER A 81 -5.23 -2.95 9.44
N THR A 82 -5.70 -4.05 8.84
CA THR A 82 -6.84 -4.80 9.41
C THR A 82 -6.57 -5.36 10.81
N TYR A 83 -5.29 -5.47 11.21
CA TYR A 83 -4.90 -5.81 12.57
C TYR A 83 -5.07 -4.66 13.56
N CYS A 84 -5.15 -3.41 13.10
CA CYS A 84 -5.49 -2.29 13.96
C CYS A 84 -7.00 -2.29 14.27
N SER A 85 -7.32 -2.30 15.56
CA SER A 85 -8.67 -2.44 16.09
C SER A 85 -9.19 -1.19 16.80
N THR A 86 -8.40 -0.12 16.88
CA THR A 86 -8.79 1.16 17.48
C THR A 86 -9.97 1.77 16.71
N PRO A 87 -10.81 2.59 17.38
CA PRO A 87 -11.90 3.30 16.70
C PRO A 87 -11.42 4.15 15.52
N THR A 88 -10.27 4.82 15.67
CA THR A 88 -9.64 5.62 14.62
C THR A 88 -9.35 4.79 13.38
N CYS A 89 -8.64 3.65 13.52
CA CYS A 89 -8.37 2.78 12.38
C CYS A 89 -9.64 2.25 11.70
N LYS A 90 -10.68 1.95 12.48
CA LYS A 90 -11.96 1.44 11.96
C LYS A 90 -12.77 2.50 11.21
N ALA A 91 -12.55 3.78 11.46
CA ALA A 91 -13.16 4.88 10.71
C ALA A 91 -12.58 5.01 9.29
N HIS A 92 -11.42 4.41 9.03
CA HIS A 92 -10.75 4.42 7.73
C HIS A 92 -10.78 3.05 7.05
N LYS A 93 -10.59 3.05 5.73
CA LYS A 93 -10.34 1.80 5.01
C LYS A 93 -9.01 1.21 5.47
N ARG A 94 -9.01 -0.09 5.76
CA ARG A 94 -7.85 -0.81 6.28
C ARG A 94 -7.28 -1.76 5.22
N TYR A 95 -5.97 -1.78 5.07
CA TYR A 95 -5.24 -2.69 4.20
C TYR A 95 -5.16 -4.09 4.83
N SER A 96 -5.41 -5.10 4.02
CA SER A 96 -5.26 -6.52 4.35
C SER A 96 -4.26 -7.14 3.39
N ARG A 97 -3.10 -7.56 3.91
CA ARG A 97 -2.09 -8.27 3.13
C ARG A 97 -2.66 -9.50 2.42
N ARG A 98 -3.55 -10.24 3.09
CA ARG A 98 -4.18 -11.45 2.53
C ARG A 98 -5.13 -11.16 1.37
N ALA A 99 -5.53 -9.90 1.19
CA ALA A 99 -6.43 -9.49 0.10
C ALA A 99 -5.68 -9.06 -1.17
N SER A 100 -4.34 -9.08 -1.17
CA SER A 100 -3.49 -8.80 -2.32
C SER A 100 -2.66 -10.02 -2.68
N LYS A 101 -2.67 -10.39 -3.97
CA LYS A 101 -1.84 -11.46 -4.55
C LYS A 101 -0.40 -11.04 -4.79
N THR A 102 -0.15 -9.73 -4.88
CA THR A 102 1.17 -9.14 -5.15
C THR A 102 1.87 -8.65 -3.90
N GLY A 103 1.20 -8.64 -2.75
CA GLY A 103 1.83 -8.23 -1.50
C GLY A 103 2.92 -9.23 -1.10
N VAL A 104 4.03 -8.73 -0.58
CA VAL A 104 5.20 -9.47 -0.04
C VAL A 104 5.55 -8.91 1.35
N ASP A 105 5.79 -9.77 2.35
CA ASP A 105 6.13 -9.29 3.70
C ASP A 105 7.64 -9.10 3.64
N VAL A 106 8.11 -7.92 4.00
CA VAL A 106 9.52 -7.57 3.94
C VAL A 106 9.95 -6.96 5.27
N ASN A 107 11.23 -7.10 5.59
CA ASN A 107 11.86 -6.43 6.72
C ASN A 107 12.25 -4.99 6.35
N TYR A 108 12.73 -4.23 7.33
CA TYR A 108 13.19 -2.83 7.21
C TYR A 108 14.35 -2.65 6.24
N ASP A 109 15.14 -3.71 6.02
CA ASP A 109 16.24 -3.77 5.06
C ASP A 109 15.79 -4.17 3.64
N GLY A 110 14.50 -4.47 3.46
CA GLY A 110 13.91 -4.91 2.20
C GLY A 110 14.01 -6.42 1.95
N GLU A 111 14.56 -7.21 2.87
CA GLU A 111 14.60 -8.66 2.71
C GLU A 111 13.22 -9.28 2.89
N VAL A 112 12.89 -10.27 2.05
CA VAL A 112 11.60 -10.98 2.12
C VAL A 112 11.54 -11.83 3.39
N VAL A 113 10.45 -11.71 4.15
CA VAL A 113 10.19 -12.53 5.33
C VAL A 113 9.79 -13.93 4.91
N ALA A 114 10.55 -14.94 5.35
CA ALA A 114 10.27 -16.32 5.00
C ALA A 114 8.96 -16.81 5.64
N GLN A 115 8.33 -17.81 5.01
CA GLN A 115 7.06 -18.33 5.49
C GLN A 115 7.20 -18.90 6.91
N GLY A 116 6.43 -18.35 7.84
CA GLY A 116 6.43 -18.76 9.24
C GLY A 116 7.41 -17.99 10.13
N GLU A 117 8.23 -17.10 9.56
CA GLU A 117 9.08 -16.21 10.33
C GLU A 117 8.31 -14.98 10.84
N ALA A 118 8.82 -14.41 11.92
CA ALA A 118 8.28 -13.18 12.48
C ALA A 118 8.75 -11.99 11.64
N ARG A 119 7.81 -11.10 11.33
CA ARG A 119 8.10 -9.82 10.69
C ARG A 119 8.71 -8.87 11.72
N ASP A 120 9.66 -8.07 11.29
CA ASP A 120 10.12 -6.96 12.09
C ASP A 120 9.05 -5.87 12.22
N GLN A 121 9.28 -4.96 13.16
CA GLN A 121 8.42 -3.80 13.38
C GLN A 121 9.24 -2.52 13.32
N ILE A 122 8.70 -1.52 12.64
CA ILE A 122 9.24 -0.18 12.55
C ILE A 122 8.37 0.80 13.32
N ALA A 123 9.00 1.76 14.00
CA ALA A 123 8.33 2.89 14.60
C ALA A 123 8.58 4.13 13.73
N VAL A 124 7.50 4.79 13.31
CA VAL A 124 7.54 6.04 12.55
C VAL A 124 6.99 7.14 13.43
N SER A 125 7.87 8.05 13.85
CA SER A 125 7.47 9.22 14.63
C SER A 125 7.07 10.35 13.67
N PHE A 126 5.82 10.78 13.77
CA PHE A 126 5.30 11.99 13.13
C PHE A 126 5.30 13.14 14.14
N GLY A 127 5.23 14.40 13.68
CA GLY A 127 5.21 15.57 14.56
C GLY A 127 4.03 15.60 15.57
N THR A 128 3.05 14.70 15.41
CA THR A 128 1.86 14.58 16.26
C THR A 128 1.77 13.27 17.05
N GLY A 129 2.73 12.36 16.94
CA GLY A 129 2.69 11.06 17.62
C GLY A 129 3.57 10.00 16.96
N GLU A 130 3.56 8.78 17.50
CA GLU A 130 4.30 7.65 16.96
C GLU A 130 3.37 6.55 16.47
N VAL A 131 3.78 5.91 15.37
CA VAL A 131 3.05 4.84 14.69
C VAL A 131 3.97 3.64 14.55
N THR A 132 3.59 2.49 15.11
CA THR A 132 4.39 1.24 15.04
C THR A 132 3.79 0.22 14.10
N GLY A 133 4.60 -0.35 13.19
CA GLY A 133 4.11 -1.11 12.05
C GLY A 133 5.02 -2.18 11.45
N VAL A 134 4.49 -2.97 10.52
CA VAL A 134 5.22 -3.99 9.74
C VAL A 134 5.22 -3.59 8.27
N ILE A 135 6.31 -3.85 7.55
CA ILE A 135 6.46 -3.43 6.15
C ILE A 135 5.90 -4.52 5.22
N VAL A 136 5.21 -4.06 4.19
CA VAL A 136 4.67 -4.90 3.12
C VAL A 136 4.96 -4.21 1.81
N GLU A 137 5.75 -4.85 0.95
CA GLU A 137 5.90 -4.45 -0.44
C GLU A 137 4.63 -4.87 -1.19
N ASP A 138 4.03 -3.96 -1.97
CA ASP A 138 2.88 -4.26 -2.81
C ASP A 138 2.79 -3.24 -3.95
N VAL A 139 1.95 -3.51 -4.94
CA VAL A 139 1.77 -2.67 -6.13
C VAL A 139 0.88 -1.48 -5.80
N ILE A 140 1.39 -0.27 -6.05
CA ILE A 140 0.60 0.98 -5.99
C ILE A 140 0.34 1.50 -7.39
N CYS A 141 -0.93 1.78 -7.70
CA CYS A 141 -1.30 2.53 -8.89
C CYS A 141 -1.83 3.92 -8.54
N VAL A 142 -1.09 4.94 -8.95
CA VAL A 142 -1.53 6.34 -8.88
C VAL A 142 -2.27 6.67 -10.18
N GLN A 143 -3.54 7.07 -10.08
CA GLN A 143 -4.30 7.51 -11.24
C GLN A 143 -3.98 8.98 -11.52
N GLY A 144 -3.26 9.23 -12.61
CA GLY A 144 -2.99 10.58 -13.11
C GLY A 144 -3.90 10.99 -14.27
N GLU A 145 -4.11 12.30 -14.45
CA GLU A 145 -4.66 12.82 -15.70
C GLU A 145 -3.52 12.86 -16.74
N GLY A 146 -3.53 11.89 -17.67
CA GLY A 146 -2.45 11.61 -18.62
C GLY A 146 -2.05 10.13 -18.53
N SER A 147 -2.29 9.39 -19.61
CA SER A 147 -2.16 7.93 -19.72
C SER A 147 -0.85 7.37 -19.11
N GLY A 148 -0.96 6.51 -18.10
CA GLY A 148 0.18 5.73 -17.56
C GLY A 148 -0.13 5.00 -16.25
N ASN A 149 -0.11 3.67 -16.30
CA ASN A 149 -0.30 2.78 -15.15
C ASN A 149 0.88 2.87 -14.18
N SER A 150 0.87 3.79 -13.21
CA SER A 150 1.99 3.94 -12.26
C SER A 150 2.14 2.67 -11.39
N SER A 151 3.37 2.23 -11.14
CA SER A 151 3.71 1.22 -10.11
C SER A 151 4.54 1.91 -9.03
N GLY A 152 4.36 1.54 -7.76
CA GLY A 152 5.17 2.01 -6.63
C GLY A 152 5.10 1.02 -5.48
N ALA A 153 6.11 1.01 -4.61
CA ALA A 153 6.19 0.15 -3.43
C ALA A 153 5.40 0.75 -2.27
N VAL A 154 4.51 -0.05 -1.67
CA VAL A 154 3.91 0.27 -0.37
C VAL A 154 4.95 0.02 0.72
N ALA A 155 5.00 0.88 1.73
CA ALA A 155 5.62 0.57 3.01
C ALA A 155 4.50 0.57 4.04
N GLN A 156 3.81 -0.56 4.21
CA GLN A 156 2.74 -0.60 5.21
C GLN A 156 3.35 -0.25 6.58
N THR A 157 2.61 0.48 7.38
CA THR A 157 2.81 0.49 8.83
C THR A 157 1.49 0.08 9.46
N ASN A 158 1.56 -0.76 10.50
CA ASN A 158 0.47 -0.85 11.46
C ASN A 158 0.36 0.56 12.09
N LEU A 159 -0.86 1.08 12.20
CA LEU A 159 -1.14 2.34 12.90
C LEU A 159 -1.60 1.96 14.28
N GLN A 160 -0.67 1.63 15.18
CA GLN A 160 -0.98 1.64 16.59
C GLN A 160 -0.69 3.05 17.08
N ASP A 161 -1.75 3.83 17.28
CA ASP A 161 -1.72 5.03 18.09
C ASP A 161 -1.18 4.60 19.46
N SER A 162 0.00 5.09 19.84
CA SER A 162 0.50 4.89 21.18
C SER A 162 -0.26 5.86 22.08
N ASP A 163 -1.11 5.31 22.97
CA ASP A 163 -1.94 6.05 23.94
C ASP A 163 -1.18 7.21 24.65
#